data_AF-A0A0P9FYE8-F1
#
_entry.id   AF-A0A0P9FYE8-F1
#
_cell.length_a   1.000
_cell.length_b   1.000
_cell.length_c   1.000
_cell.angle_alpha   90.00
_cell.angle_beta   90.00
_cell.angle_gamma   90.00
#
_symmetry.space_group_name_H-M   'P 1'
#
loop_
_entity.id
_entity.type
_entity.pdbx_description
1 polymer ?
#
loop_
_entity_poly.entity_id
_entity_poly.type
_entity_poly.pdbx_seq_one_letter_code
_entity_poly.pdbx_strand_id
1 'polypeptide(L)' 'MKPFSFVHVADLHLGYVEYNLDVRREDFNAAFQEVVDKTIELKLNLLCIIRLP' A
#
# COMPACT_ATOMS: atom_id res chain seq x y z
N MET A 1 -21.01 10.99 17.58
CA MET A 1 -20.40 9.94 16.72
C MET A 1 -18.94 9.78 17.11
N LYS A 2 -18.36 8.58 17.05
CA LYS A 2 -16.91 8.41 17.23
C LYS A 2 -16.19 8.96 15.99
N PRO A 3 -14.99 9.56 16.13
CA PRO A 3 -14.17 9.94 14.98
C PRO A 3 -13.86 8.71 14.12
N PHE A 4 -13.95 8.87 12.80
CA PHE A 4 -13.60 7.85 11.82
C PHE A 4 -12.48 8.37 10.93
N SER A 5 -11.48 7.54 10.68
CA SER A 5 -10.27 7.86 9.94
C SER A 5 -9.92 6.72 8.98
N PHE A 6 -9.48 7.07 7.77
CA PHE A 6 -9.10 6.08 6.77
C PHE A 6 -8.01 6.61 5.84
N VAL A 7 -7.28 5.69 5.22
CA VAL A 7 -6.40 5.93 4.08
C VAL A 7 -6.97 5.22 2.86
N HIS A 8 -6.89 5.88 1.71
CA HIS A 8 -7.23 5.32 0.41
C HIS A 8 -5.98 5.29 -0.47
N VAL A 9 -5.65 4.10 -0.97
CA VAL A 9 -4.49 3.87 -1.83
C VAL A 9 -4.91 2.99 -3.01
N ALA A 10 -4.24 3.19 -4.14
CA ALA A 10 -4.50 2.46 -5.38
C ALA A 10 -3.19 1.97 -6.01
N ASP A 11 -3.30 0.95 -6.87
CA ASP A 11 -2.28 0.57 -7.86
C ASP A 11 -0.87 0.38 -7.27
N LEU A 12 -0.78 -0.50 -6.28
CA LEU A 12 0.48 -0.84 -5.61
C LEU A 12 1.37 -1.78 -6.43
N HIS A 13 0.86 -2.32 -7.54
CA HIS A 13 1.60 -3.20 -8.47
C HIS A 13 2.36 -4.37 -7.80
N LEU A 14 1.81 -4.93 -6.72
CA LEU A 14 2.43 -6.05 -6.01
C LEU A 14 2.69 -7.24 -6.93
N GLY A 15 3.92 -7.76 -6.88
CA GLY A 15 4.38 -8.85 -7.73
C GLY A 15 4.81 -8.45 -9.14
N TYR A 16 4.71 -7.17 -9.52
CA TYR A 16 5.19 -6.70 -10.82
C TYR A 16 6.72 -6.71 -10.86
N VAL A 17 7.27 -7.35 -11.90
CA VAL A 17 8.71 -7.45 -12.13
C VAL A 17 9.09 -6.55 -13.29
N GLU A 18 9.22 -5.25 -13.00
CA GLU A 18 9.57 -4.27 -14.01
C GLU A 18 10.95 -4.58 -14.62
N TYR A 19 11.04 -4.56 -15.96
CA TYR A 19 12.25 -4.90 -16.71
C TYR A 19 12.83 -6.30 -16.45
N ASN A 20 12.04 -7.23 -15.89
CA ASN A 20 12.51 -8.55 -15.46
C ASN A 20 13.63 -8.50 -14.40
N LEU A 21 13.66 -7.43 -13.61
CA LEU A 21 14.60 -7.25 -12.51
C LEU A 21 13.91 -7.54 -11.18
N ASP A 22 14.37 -8.57 -10.45
CA ASP A 22 13.80 -8.91 -9.13
C ASP A 22 13.86 -7.74 -8.15
N VAL A 23 14.90 -6.89 -8.21
CA VAL A 23 15.00 -5.70 -7.35
C VAL A 23 13.82 -4.75 -7.53
N ARG A 24 13.26 -4.64 -8.74
CA ARG A 24 12.08 -3.78 -8.98
C ARG A 24 10.82 -4.33 -8.32
N ARG A 25 10.67 -5.65 -8.23
CA ARG A 25 9.58 -6.27 -7.46
C ARG A 25 9.71 -5.94 -5.98
N GLU A 26 10.94 -6.01 -5.45
CA GLU A 26 11.19 -5.68 -4.05
C GLU A 26 10.95 -4.18 -3.75
N ASP A 27 11.20 -3.28 -4.70
CA ASP A 27 10.84 -1.87 -4.58
C ASP A 27 9.32 -1.68 -4.36
N PHE A 28 8.47 -2.39 -5.12
CA PHE A 28 7.02 -2.36 -4.94
C PHE A 28 6.59 -2.96 -3.59
N ASN A 29 7.23 -4.06 -3.17
CA ASN A 29 6.97 -4.67 -1.85
C ASN A 29 7.30 -3.70 -0.71
N ALA A 30 8.44 -3.00 -0.80
CA ALA A 30 8.88 -2.03 0.19
C ALA A 30 7.93 -0.83 0.27
N ALA A 31 7.51 -0.29 -0.88
CA ALA A 31 6.53 0.81 -0.92
C ALA A 31 5.19 0.42 -0.29
N PHE A 32 4.71 -0.79 -0.54
CA PHE A 32 3.51 -1.31 0.11
C PHE A 32 3.68 -1.45 1.63
N GLN A 33 4.81 -2.00 2.08
CA GLN A 33 5.11 -2.12 3.50
C GLN A 33 5.12 -0.76 4.20
N GLU A 34 5.69 0.26 3.56
CA GLU A 34 5.69 1.63 4.10
C GLU A 34 4.26 2.18 4.29
N VAL A 35 3.35 1.93 3.33
CA VAL A 35 1.94 2.33 3.46
C VAL A 35 1.28 1.62 4.63
N VAL A 36 1.52 0.32 4.79
CA VAL A 36 0.99 -0.47 5.91
C VAL A 36 1.51 0.05 7.25
N ASP A 37 2.81 0.25 7.38
CA ASP A 37 3.45 0.69 8.63
C ASP A 37 2.96 2.07 9.06
N LYS A 38 2.89 3.03 8.13
CA LYS A 38 2.35 4.38 8.40
C LYS A 38 0.87 4.33 8.78
N THR A 39 0.08 3.48 8.13
CA THR A 39 -1.35 3.32 8.44
C THR A 39 -1.53 2.80 9.87
N ILE A 40 -0.70 1.85 10.29
CA ILE A 40 -0.70 1.29 11.66
C ILE A 40 -0.28 2.36 12.67
N GLU A 41 0.80 3.11 12.40
CA GLU A 41 1.29 4.18 13.26
C GLU A 41 0.22 5.26 13.50
N LEU A 42 -0.52 5.63 12.45
CA LEU A 42 -1.62 6.59 12.51
C LEU A 42 -2.88 6.06 13.20
N LYS A 43 -2.93 4.77 13.57
CA LYS A 43 -4.07 4.10 14.24
C LYS A 43 -5.40 4.31 13.49
N LEU A 44 -5.35 4.21 12.17
CA LEU A 44 -6.51 4.42 11.31
C LEU A 44 -7.58 3.35 11.53
N ASN A 45 -8.84 3.70 11.25
CA ASN A 45 -9.95 2.75 11.38
C ASN A 45 -10.09 1.83 10.16
N LEU A 46 -9.61 2.28 9.00
CA LEU A 46 -9.71 1.54 7.74
C LEU A 46 -8.56 1.89 6.78
N LEU A 47 -7.99 0.87 6.14
CA LEU A 47 -7.16 1.01 4.95
C LEU A 47 -7.96 0.49 3.75
N CYS A 48 -8.26 1.36 2.79
CA CYS A 48 -8.94 1.01 1.55
C CYS A 48 -7.91 0.89 0.43
N ILE A 49 -7.77 -0.31 -0.13
CA ILE A 49 -6.87 -0.61 -1.25
C ILE A 49 -7.73 -0.96 -2.46
N ILE A 50 -7.55 -0.23 -3.56
CA ILE A 50 -8.20 -0.53 -4.83
C ILE A 50 -7.18 -0.90 -5.90
N ARG A 51 -7.60 -1.75 -6.83
CA ARG A 51 -6.89 -2.00 -8.08
C ARG A 51 -7.69 -1.33 -9.19
N LEU A 52 -7.07 -0.45 -9.97
CA LEU A 52 -7.72 0.07 -11.16
C LEU A 52 -7.72 -1.00 -12.27
N PRO A 53 -8.79 -1.07 -13.07
CA PRO A 53 -8.90 -2.01 -14.18
C PRO A 53 -7.83 -1.81 -15.25
#